data_AF-A0A0S2LP29-F1
#
_entry.id   AF-A0A0S2LP29-F1
#
_cell.length_a   1.000
_cell.length_b   1.000
_cell.length_c   1.000
_cell.angle_alpha   90.00
_cell.angle_beta   90.00
_cell.angle_gamma   90.00
#
_symmetry.space_group_name_H-M   'P 1'
#
loop_
_entity.id
_entity.type
_entity.pdbx_description
1 polymer ?
#
loop_
_entity_poly.entity_id
_entity_poly.type
_entity_poly.pdbx_seq_one_letter_code
_entity_poly.pdbx_strand_id
1 'polypeptide(L)'
;MRHVMMTADTEIILKSANMITSLTNHYHSTIKRERNLAKEQLCKCPVCDDSLYNGEEIHAHHIIPRKEGDKNTMRNLIILHSEYHNHFTYSQDKDYRHALFLGLKNR
;
A
#
# COMPACT_ATOMS: atom_id res chain seq x y z
N MET A 1 -50.68 -10.19 1.20
CA MET A 1 -49.21 -10.30 1.09
C MET A 1 -48.73 -9.20 0.14
N ARG A 2 -48.05 -8.15 0.62
CA ARG A 2 -47.52 -7.09 -0.27
C ARG A 2 -46.14 -7.53 -0.77
N HIS A 3 -46.07 -8.01 -2.01
CA HIS A 3 -44.80 -8.05 -2.74
C HIS A 3 -44.45 -6.61 -3.11
N VAL A 4 -43.53 -6.00 -2.38
CA VAL A 4 -42.92 -4.74 -2.79
C VAL A 4 -41.92 -5.09 -3.89
N MET A 5 -42.29 -4.84 -5.15
CA MET A 5 -41.33 -4.89 -6.25
C MET A 5 -40.39 -3.70 -6.09
N MET A 6 -39.10 -3.96 -5.90
CA MET A 6 -38.07 -2.93 -5.90
C MET A 6 -38.01 -2.35 -7.32
N THR A 7 -38.17 -1.03 -7.46
CA THR A 7 -38.09 -0.36 -8.77
C THR A 7 -36.63 -0.33 -9.23
N ALA A 8 -36.40 -0.24 -10.55
CA ALA A 8 -35.04 -0.18 -11.11
C ALA A 8 -34.18 0.94 -10.48
N ASP A 9 -34.79 2.07 -10.13
CA ASP A 9 -34.13 3.18 -9.44
C ASP A 9 -33.62 2.77 -8.04
N THR A 10 -34.41 1.99 -7.30
CA THR A 10 -33.97 1.48 -5.99
C THR A 10 -32.81 0.50 -6.11
N GLU A 11 -32.76 -0.34 -7.14
CA GLU A 11 -31.63 -1.23 -7.39
C GLU A 11 -30.34 -0.48 -7.73
N ILE A 12 -30.43 0.60 -8.53
CA ILE A 12 -29.28 1.43 -8.89
C ILE A 12 -28.71 2.14 -7.64
N ILE A 13 -29.58 2.67 -6.79
CA ILE A 13 -29.18 3.30 -5.52
C ILE A 13 -28.49 2.29 -4.60
N LEU A 14 -29.05 1.08 -4.45
CA LEU A 14 -28.47 0.00 -3.65
C LEU A 14 -27.08 -0.44 -4.16
N LYS A 15 -26.92 -0.60 -5.49
CA LYS A 15 -25.62 -0.93 -6.11
C LYS A 15 -24.58 0.15 -5.82
N SER A 16 -24.97 1.42 -5.90
CA SER A 16 -24.09 2.55 -5.62
C SER A 16 -23.66 2.61 -4.15
N ALA A 17 -24.59 2.41 -3.21
CA ALA A 17 -24.28 2.36 -1.78
C ALA A 17 -23.31 1.22 -1.41
N ASN A 18 -23.47 0.05 -2.04
CA ASN A 18 -22.57 -1.08 -1.87
C ASN A 18 -21.16 -0.79 -2.39
N MET A 19 -21.05 -0.11 -3.55
CA MET A 19 -19.78 0.32 -4.11
C MET A 19 -19.05 1.28 -3.16
N ILE A 20 -19.74 2.30 -2.65
CA ILE A 20 -19.19 3.26 -1.68
C ILE A 20 -18.69 2.56 -0.41
N THR A 21 -19.47 1.59 0.09
CA THR A 21 -19.10 0.80 1.27
C THR A 21 -17.83 -0.01 1.00
N SER A 22 -17.72 -0.65 -0.17
CA SER A 22 -16.54 -1.41 -0.59
C SER A 22 -15.29 -0.53 -0.68
N LEU A 23 -15.41 0.66 -1.28
CA LEU A 23 -14.32 1.64 -1.39
C LEU A 23 -13.84 2.12 -0.02
N THR A 24 -14.78 2.43 0.87
CA THR A 24 -14.47 2.87 2.24
C THR A 24 -13.72 1.78 3.01
N ASN A 25 -14.17 0.53 2.91
CA ASN A 25 -13.51 -0.60 3.55
C ASN A 25 -12.11 -0.85 2.98
N HIS A 26 -11.95 -0.74 1.66
CA HIS A 26 -10.65 -0.83 1.02
C HIS A 26 -9.70 0.25 1.54
N TYR A 27 -10.15 1.52 1.55
CA TYR A 27 -9.36 2.65 2.05
C TYR A 27 -8.92 2.46 3.50
N HIS A 28 -9.83 2.07 4.40
CA HIS A 28 -9.48 1.77 5.79
C HIS A 28 -8.48 0.63 5.92
N SER A 29 -8.59 -0.41 5.08
CA SER A 29 -7.63 -1.53 5.08
C SER A 29 -6.24 -1.09 4.64
N THR A 30 -6.14 -0.19 3.65
CA THR A 30 -4.88 0.36 3.14
C THR A 30 -4.19 1.21 4.19
N ILE A 31 -4.91 2.15 4.82
CA ILE A 31 -4.35 2.96 5.92
C ILE A 31 -3.86 2.08 7.07
N LYS A 32 -4.65 1.07 7.46
CA LYS A 32 -4.25 0.15 8.53
C LYS A 32 -2.96 -0.58 8.18
N ARG A 33 -2.82 -1.00 6.92
CA ARG A 33 -1.63 -1.67 6.40
C ARG A 33 -0.41 -0.76 6.41
N GLU A 34 -0.54 0.46 5.89
CA GLU A 34 0.55 1.44 5.84
C GLU A 34 1.02 1.82 7.25
N ARG A 35 0.08 2.06 8.17
CA ARG A 35 0.40 2.32 9.58
C ARG A 35 1.18 1.17 10.20
N ASN A 36 0.85 -0.08 9.89
CA ASN A 36 1.57 -1.23 10.42
C ASN A 36 2.99 -1.31 9.85
N LEU A 37 3.17 -1.07 8.54
CA LEU A 37 4.49 -1.02 7.93
C LEU A 37 5.35 0.10 8.51
N ALA A 38 4.78 1.30 8.68
CA ALA A 38 5.48 2.42 9.27
C ALA A 38 5.95 2.09 10.70
N LYS A 39 5.11 1.41 11.49
CA LYS A 39 5.50 0.94 12.84
C LYS A 39 6.64 -0.08 12.81
N GLU A 40 6.61 -1.03 11.88
CA GLU A 40 7.72 -2.00 11.70
C GLU A 40 9.04 -1.29 11.33
N GLN A 41 8.97 -0.13 10.67
CA GLN A 41 10.11 0.71 10.30
C GLN A 41 10.45 1.79 11.33
N LEU A 42 9.89 1.71 12.54
CA LEU A 42 10.08 2.74 13.59
C LEU A 42 9.69 4.15 13.14
N CYS A 43 8.71 4.25 12.24
CA CYS A 43 8.24 5.47 11.58
C CYS A 43 9.33 6.22 10.79
N LYS A 44 10.40 5.54 10.41
CA LYS A 44 11.51 6.11 9.63
C LYS A 44 11.58 5.55 8.22
N CYS A 45 12.04 6.38 7.31
CA CYS A 45 12.44 5.96 5.98
C CYS A 45 13.79 5.24 6.09
N PRO A 46 13.89 3.97 5.68
CA PRO A 46 15.13 3.21 5.83
C PRO A 46 16.25 3.71 4.90
N VAL A 47 15.95 4.55 3.91
CA VAL A 47 16.94 5.06 2.95
C VAL A 47 17.63 6.32 3.46
N CYS A 48 16.87 7.27 4.01
CA CYS A 48 17.40 8.54 4.51
C CYS A 48 17.45 8.66 6.04
N ASP A 49 16.91 7.67 6.77
CA ASP A 49 16.75 7.65 8.24
C ASP A 49 15.85 8.76 8.84
N ASP A 50 15.23 9.58 8.00
CA ASP A 50 14.30 10.63 8.41
C ASP A 50 12.88 10.09 8.64
N SER A 51 12.04 10.86 9.32
CA SER A 51 10.64 10.55 9.57
C SER A 51 9.86 10.33 8.28
N LEU A 52 9.04 9.27 8.24
CA LEU A 52 8.05 9.06 7.17
C LEU A 52 6.96 10.16 7.13
N TYR A 53 6.88 11.00 8.16
CA TYR A 53 5.87 12.06 8.29
C TYR A 53 6.49 13.46 8.27
N ASN A 54 7.58 13.64 7.52
CA ASN A 54 8.28 14.92 7.35
C ASN A 54 7.58 15.90 6.38
N GLY A 55 6.41 15.53 5.84
CA GLY A 55 5.63 16.35 4.90
C GLY A 55 5.76 15.89 3.45
N GLU A 56 6.65 14.94 3.16
CA GLU A 56 6.73 14.30 1.84
C GLU A 56 5.68 13.20 1.67
N GLU A 57 5.31 12.94 0.42
CA GLU A 57 4.44 11.82 0.08
C GLU A 57 5.19 10.49 0.28
N ILE A 58 4.51 9.48 0.84
CA ILE A 58 5.09 8.16 1.10
C ILE A 58 4.40 7.07 0.30
N HIS A 59 5.18 6.17 -0.29
CA HIS A 59 4.68 5.07 -1.12
C HIS A 59 5.20 3.72 -0.60
N ALA A 60 4.39 2.67 -0.75
CA ALA A 60 4.79 1.31 -0.43
C ALA A 60 5.50 0.64 -1.62
N HIS A 61 6.77 0.31 -1.43
CA HIS A 61 7.62 -0.38 -2.40
C HIS A 61 7.61 -1.90 -2.17
N HIS A 62 7.50 -2.68 -3.25
CA HIS A 62 7.74 -4.13 -3.21
C HIS A 62 9.24 -4.40 -3.26
N ILE A 63 9.78 -5.00 -2.20
CA ILE A 63 11.21 -5.36 -2.13
C ILE A 63 11.54 -6.36 -3.25
N ILE A 64 10.74 -7.43 -3.33
CA ILE A 64 10.74 -8.41 -4.40
C ILE A 64 9.59 -8.10 -5.37
N PRO A 65 9.88 -7.78 -6.64
CA PRO A 65 8.87 -7.48 -7.64
C PRO A 65 7.82 -8.58 -7.77
N ARG A 66 6.55 -8.20 -7.93
CA ARG A 66 5.43 -9.15 -8.11
C ARG A 66 5.65 -10.12 -9.28
N LYS A 67 6.35 -9.68 -10.33
CA LYS A 67 6.67 -10.50 -11.51
C LYS A 67 7.61 -11.68 -11.20
N GLU A 68 8.36 -11.61 -10.09
CA GLU A 68 9.26 -12.66 -9.62
C GLU A 68 8.55 -13.62 -8.64
N GLY A 69 7.22 -13.49 -8.53
CA GLY A 69 6.37 -14.46 -7.84
C GLY A 69 6.08 -14.15 -6.39
N ASP A 70 6.56 -13.03 -5.84
CA ASP A 70 6.34 -12.73 -4.44
C ASP A 70 4.95 -12.14 -4.15
N LYS A 71 4.42 -12.53 -2.99
CA LYS A 71 3.11 -12.15 -2.49
C LYS A 71 3.16 -10.71 -1.98
N ASN A 72 2.02 -10.03 -2.10
CA ASN A 72 1.81 -8.70 -1.52
C ASN A 72 1.69 -8.77 0.01
N THR A 73 2.74 -9.20 0.70
CA THR A 73 2.81 -9.39 2.16
C THR A 73 3.47 -8.20 2.85
N MET A 74 3.30 -8.09 4.17
CA MET A 74 3.98 -7.05 4.97
C MET A 74 5.51 -7.20 4.93
N ARG A 75 6.01 -8.43 4.90
CA ARG A 75 7.45 -8.72 4.85
C ARG A 75 8.09 -8.21 3.56
N ASN A 76 7.39 -8.35 2.44
CA ASN A 76 7.84 -7.90 1.12
C ASN A 76 7.54 -6.42 0.82
N LEU A 77 6.97 -5.68 1.76
CA LEU A 77 6.73 -4.25 1.60
C LEU A 77 7.62 -3.42 2.50
N ILE A 78 7.98 -2.24 1.98
CA ILE A 78 8.70 -1.20 2.69
C ILE A 78 8.11 0.16 2.27
N ILE A 79 7.90 1.06 3.22
CA ILE A 79 7.43 2.43 2.96
C ILE A 79 8.65 3.33 2.79
N LEU A 80 8.64 4.11 1.71
CA LEU A 80 9.66 5.09 1.36
C LEU A 80 9.00 6.43 1.06
N HIS A 81 9.76 7.51 1.16
CA HIS A 81 9.37 8.76 0.52
C HIS A 81 9.30 8.57 -1.01
N SER A 82 8.41 9.32 -1.65
CA SER A 82 8.11 9.24 -3.09
C SER A 82 9.37 9.37 -3.96
N GLU A 83 10.32 10.23 -3.57
CA GLU A 83 11.61 10.38 -4.26
C GLU A 83 12.38 9.05 -4.31
N TYR A 84 12.59 8.43 -3.15
CA TYR A 84 13.30 7.15 -3.07
C TYR A 84 12.51 6.03 -3.72
N HIS A 85 11.18 6.00 -3.56
CA HIS A 85 10.33 5.04 -4.24
C HIS A 85 10.53 5.08 -5.76
N ASN A 86 10.58 6.27 -6.36
CA ASN A 86 10.81 6.45 -7.79
C ASN A 86 12.22 6.02 -8.19
N HIS A 87 13.25 6.40 -7.42
CA HIS A 87 14.62 5.96 -7.63
C HIS A 87 14.72 4.42 -7.68
N PHE A 88 14.09 3.73 -6.72
CA PHE A 88 14.03 2.28 -6.64
C PHE A 88 12.95 1.62 -7.50
N THR A 89 12.15 2.38 -8.24
CA THR A 89 11.28 1.84 -9.31
C THR A 89 11.96 1.90 -10.67
N TYR A 90 12.67 3.00 -11.00
CA TYR A 90 13.24 3.24 -12.33
C TYR A 90 14.75 2.98 -12.54
N SER A 91 15.58 2.94 -11.50
CA SER A 91 16.93 2.33 -11.57
C SER A 91 16.96 0.99 -12.32
N GLN A 92 18.01 0.79 -13.11
CA GLN A 92 18.16 -0.33 -14.04
C GLN A 92 18.79 -1.57 -13.39
N ASP A 93 19.41 -1.41 -12.22
CA ASP A 93 20.06 -2.48 -11.47
C ASP A 93 19.07 -3.13 -10.49
N LYS A 94 18.59 -4.32 -10.83
CA LYS A 94 17.60 -5.06 -10.05
C LYS A 94 18.24 -5.86 -8.90
N ASP A 95 19.49 -6.25 -9.04
CA ASP A 95 20.17 -7.08 -8.05
C ASP A 95 20.61 -6.22 -6.85
N TYR A 96 21.03 -4.98 -7.11
CA TYR A 96 21.34 -4.00 -6.07
C TYR A 96 20.12 -3.65 -5.19
N ARG A 97 18.93 -3.55 -5.79
CA ARG A 97 17.68 -3.21 -5.08
C ARG A 97 17.31 -4.23 -4.02
N HIS A 98 17.29 -5.50 -4.40
CA HIS A 98 16.94 -6.59 -3.51
C HIS A 98 17.91 -6.68 -2.33
N ALA A 99 19.21 -6.64 -2.61
CA ALA A 99 20.24 -6.74 -1.57
C ALA A 99 20.16 -5.57 -0.58
N LEU A 100 19.97 -4.35 -1.09
CA LEU A 100 19.87 -3.15 -0.24
C LEU A 100 18.66 -3.25 0.70
N PHE A 101 17.48 -3.58 0.18
CA PHE A 101 16.27 -3.62 1.00
C PHE A 101 16.20 -4.79 1.98
N LEU A 102 16.77 -5.95 1.62
CA LEU A 102 16.94 -7.04 2.58
C LEU A 102 17.86 -6.64 3.74
N GLY A 103 18.93 -5.88 3.46
CA GLY A 103 19.81 -5.31 4.47
C GLY A 103 19.19 -4.18 5.30
N LEU A 104 18.14 -3.53 4.80
CA LEU A 104 17.43 -2.46 5.50
C LEU A 104 16.36 -2.95 6.47
N LYS A 105 15.75 -4.12 6.24
CA LYS A 105 14.79 -4.74 7.18
C LYS A 105 15.43 -5.43 8.39
N ASN A 106 16.74 -5.68 8.34
CA ASN A 106 17.47 -6.39 9.39
C ASN A 106 18.15 -5.43 10.40
N ARG A 107 17.76 -4.16 10.43
CA ARG A 107 18.31 -3.13 11.34
C ARG A 107 17.34 -2.81 12.46
#